data_AF-X1ICT6-F1
#
_entry.id   AF-X1ICT6-F1
#
_cell.length_a   1.000
_cell.length_b   1.000
_cell.length_c   1.000
_cell.angle_alpha   90.00
_cell.angle_beta   90.00
_cell.angle_gamma   90.00
#
_symmetry.space_group_name_H-M   'P 1'
#
loop_
_entity.id
_entity.type
_entity.pdbx_description
1 polymer ?
#
loop_
_entity_poly.entity_id
_entity_poly.type
_entity_poly.pdbx_seq_one_letter_code
_entity_poly.pdbx_strand_id
1 'polypeptide(L)'
;MSKHTIYHMLGQIAVTFASIEHRLTELLEYLLVEDCSLVKPYVLDRLSLNQCVQKTRAVAKLRLWGKDKTRSELKAVLDAIDAVRKERNWFIHGDWFSENLTDYSYSVTVLNYKPRLQPNGVWEYLEQNRVTKLKLKNLLAKTSSALDDLNTVHNKIRKLKLR
;
A
#
# COMPACT_ATOMS: atom_id res chain seq x y z
N MET A 1 -7.70 16.52 19.72
CA MET A 1 -8.32 16.11 18.43
C MET A 1 -9.16 14.92 18.80
N SER A 2 -10.46 14.94 18.52
CA SER A 2 -11.35 13.90 19.06
C SER A 2 -10.90 12.51 18.60
N LYS A 3 -11.13 11.51 19.45
CA LYS A 3 -10.94 10.08 19.12
C LYS A 3 -11.52 9.74 17.73
N HIS A 4 -12.69 10.32 17.43
CA HIS A 4 -13.35 10.20 16.14
C HIS A 4 -12.47 10.63 14.96
N THR A 5 -11.69 11.70 15.08
CA THR A 5 -10.86 12.17 13.97
C THR A 5 -9.68 11.24 13.69
N ILE A 6 -9.10 10.62 14.73
CA ILE A 6 -8.04 9.61 14.55
C ILE A 6 -8.61 8.40 13.81
N TYR A 7 -9.77 7.88 14.24
CA TYR A 7 -10.41 6.77 13.56
C TYR A 7 -10.82 7.07 12.14
N HIS A 8 -11.35 8.26 11.89
CA HIS A 8 -11.69 8.69 10.54
C HIS A 8 -10.46 8.63 9.62
N MET A 9 -9.33 9.16 10.07
CA MET A 9 -8.08 9.12 9.30
C MET A 9 -7.57 7.68 9.09
N LEU A 10 -7.68 6.82 10.11
CA LEU A 10 -7.31 5.40 9.97
C LEU A 10 -8.19 4.68 8.95
N GLY A 11 -9.50 4.92 9.00
CA GLY A 11 -10.45 4.40 8.01
C GLY A 11 -10.11 4.87 6.59
N GLN A 12 -9.80 6.16 6.42
CA GLN A 12 -9.36 6.69 5.13
C GLN A 12 -8.09 6.01 4.63
N ILE A 13 -7.05 5.89 5.48
CA ILE A 13 -5.80 5.21 5.13
C ILE A 13 -6.06 3.75 4.71
N ALA A 14 -6.91 3.02 5.45
CA ALA A 14 -7.26 1.64 5.13
C ALA A 14 -7.94 1.53 3.76
N VAL A 15 -8.92 2.40 3.46
CA VAL A 15 -9.60 2.45 2.17
C VAL A 15 -8.65 2.82 1.04
N THR A 16 -7.75 3.78 1.25
CA THR A 16 -6.74 4.17 0.26
C THR A 16 -5.79 3.02 -0.06
N PHE A 17 -5.32 2.26 0.93
CA PHE A 17 -4.50 1.07 0.69
C PHE A 17 -5.26 -0.01 -0.07
N ALA A 18 -6.50 -0.30 0.30
CA ALA A 18 -7.34 -1.27 -0.42
C ALA A 18 -7.55 -0.85 -1.89
N SER A 19 -7.71 0.45 -2.12
CA SER A 19 -7.85 1.03 -3.48
C SER A 19 -6.55 0.91 -4.29
N ILE A 20 -5.38 1.14 -3.68
CA ILE A 20 -4.07 0.89 -4.30
C ILE A 20 -3.91 -0.59 -4.68
N GLU A 21 -4.25 -1.50 -3.76
CA GLU A 21 -4.17 -2.95 -4.00
C GLU A 21 -5.07 -3.37 -5.18
N HIS A 22 -6.31 -2.91 -5.17
CA HIS A 22 -7.26 -3.18 -6.25
C HIS A 22 -6.74 -2.64 -7.59
N ARG A 23 -6.30 -1.38 -7.61
CA ARG A 23 -5.83 -0.71 -8.84
C ARG A 23 -4.55 -1.33 -9.38
N LEU A 24 -3.60 -1.74 -8.52
CA LEU A 24 -2.41 -2.47 -8.95
C LEU A 24 -2.75 -3.83 -9.54
N THR A 25 -3.75 -4.51 -8.97
CA THR A 25 -4.23 -5.79 -9.48
C THR A 25 -4.81 -5.63 -10.89
N GLU A 26 -5.65 -4.61 -11.12
CA GLU A 26 -6.17 -4.31 -12.46
C GLU A 26 -5.09 -3.91 -13.45
N LEU A 27 -4.09 -3.13 -13.02
CA LEU A 27 -2.96 -2.76 -13.88
C LEU A 27 -2.14 -3.99 -14.26
N LEU A 28 -1.87 -4.88 -13.29
CA LEU A 28 -1.14 -6.11 -13.52
C LEU A 28 -1.91 -7.06 -14.45
N GLU A 29 -3.22 -7.17 -14.25
CA GLU A 29 -4.14 -7.90 -15.14
C GLU A 29 -3.99 -7.40 -16.58
N TYR A 30 -4.14 -6.09 -16.80
CA TYR A 30 -4.03 -5.47 -18.12
C TYR A 30 -2.64 -5.67 -18.75
N LEU A 31 -1.57 -5.58 -17.95
CA LEU A 31 -0.21 -5.83 -18.43
C LEU A 31 0.00 -7.31 -18.80
N LEU A 32 -0.64 -8.25 -18.10
CA LEU A 32 -0.50 -9.66 -18.39
C LEU A 32 -1.28 -10.05 -19.64
N VAL A 33 -2.55 -9.66 -19.74
CA VAL A 33 -3.43 -10.00 -20.87
C VAL A 33 -4.43 -8.88 -21.10
N GLU A 34 -4.67 -8.52 -22.36
CA GLU A 34 -5.58 -7.43 -22.72
C GLU A 34 -7.06 -7.77 -22.44
N ASP A 35 -7.42 -9.07 -22.38
CA ASP A 35 -8.73 -9.57 -21.95
C ASP A 35 -8.66 -11.07 -21.57
N CYS A 36 -8.47 -11.39 -20.29
CA CYS A 36 -8.60 -12.78 -19.82
C CYS A 36 -9.22 -12.83 -18.43
N SER A 37 -10.52 -13.12 -18.39
CA SER A 37 -11.34 -13.24 -17.18
C SER A 37 -10.84 -14.28 -16.17
N LEU A 38 -9.95 -15.19 -16.58
CA LEU A 38 -9.38 -16.23 -15.73
C LEU A 38 -8.08 -15.80 -15.02
N VAL A 39 -7.36 -14.78 -15.51
CA VAL A 39 -6.09 -14.38 -14.89
C VAL A 39 -6.31 -13.81 -13.48
N LYS A 40 -7.35 -13.00 -13.32
CA LYS A 40 -7.67 -12.37 -12.04
C LYS A 40 -7.93 -13.37 -10.89
N PRO A 41 -8.89 -14.31 -11.00
CA PRO A 41 -9.19 -15.24 -9.91
C PRO A 41 -8.09 -16.28 -9.64
N TYR A 42 -7.27 -16.66 -10.64
CA TYR A 42 -6.32 -17.78 -10.49
C TYR A 42 -4.86 -17.35 -10.28
N VAL A 43 -4.47 -16.18 -10.78
CA VAL A 43 -3.06 -15.72 -10.76
C VAL A 43 -2.86 -14.52 -9.84
N LEU A 44 -3.87 -13.66 -9.75
CA LEU A 44 -3.78 -12.40 -9.04
C LEU A 44 -4.52 -12.39 -7.70
N ASP A 45 -5.42 -13.34 -7.49
CA ASP A 45 -6.09 -13.50 -6.19
C ASP A 45 -5.05 -13.75 -5.08
N ARG A 46 -5.25 -13.07 -3.95
CA ARG A 46 -4.41 -13.15 -2.74
C ARG A 46 -2.95 -12.70 -2.88
N LEU A 47 -2.58 -12.02 -3.97
CA LEU A 47 -1.26 -11.39 -4.03
C LEU A 47 -1.17 -10.27 -2.98
N SER A 48 -0.19 -10.36 -2.09
CA SER A 48 0.13 -9.26 -1.19
C SER A 48 0.55 -8.02 -2.00
N LEU A 49 0.33 -6.82 -1.45
CA LEU A 49 0.76 -5.56 -2.08
C LEU A 49 2.22 -5.59 -2.54
N ASN A 50 3.12 -6.20 -1.76
CA ASN A 50 4.52 -6.37 -2.16
C ASN A 50 4.67 -7.23 -3.42
N GLN A 51 3.99 -8.39 -3.47
CA GLN A 51 4.03 -9.27 -4.63
C GLN A 51 3.42 -8.61 -5.86
N CYS A 52 2.32 -7.86 -5.71
CA CYS A 52 1.75 -7.05 -6.80
C CYS A 52 2.77 -6.05 -7.34
N VAL A 53 3.40 -5.25 -6.47
CA VAL A 53 4.42 -4.27 -6.88
C VAL A 53 5.57 -4.94 -7.65
N GLN A 54 6.12 -6.04 -7.14
CA GLN A 54 7.24 -6.73 -7.78
C GLN A 54 6.86 -7.34 -9.13
N LYS A 55 5.68 -7.99 -9.21
CA LYS A 55 5.18 -8.56 -10.46
C LYS A 55 4.88 -7.47 -11.49
N THR A 56 4.24 -6.37 -11.09
CA THR A 56 4.01 -5.22 -11.97
C THR A 56 5.32 -4.64 -12.51
N ARG A 57 6.35 -4.47 -11.68
CA ARG A 57 7.69 -4.04 -12.15
C ARG A 57 8.25 -4.99 -13.22
N ALA A 58 8.19 -6.30 -12.96
CA ALA A 58 8.73 -7.32 -13.86
C ALA A 58 8.00 -7.34 -15.22
N VAL A 59 6.67 -7.39 -15.20
CA VAL A 59 5.86 -7.45 -16.42
C VAL A 59 5.94 -6.13 -17.20
N ALA A 60 5.93 -4.98 -16.51
CA ALA A 60 6.06 -3.67 -17.14
C ALA A 60 7.38 -3.50 -17.90
N LYS A 61 8.48 -4.11 -17.44
CA LYS A 61 9.77 -4.06 -18.15
C LYS A 61 9.68 -4.65 -19.56
N LEU A 62 8.86 -5.69 -19.72
CA LEU A 62 8.65 -6.38 -20.99
C LEU A 62 7.57 -5.68 -21.83
N ARG A 63 6.39 -5.45 -21.25
CA ARG A 63 5.21 -4.92 -21.96
C ARG A 63 5.32 -3.45 -22.36
N LEU A 64 6.06 -2.66 -21.58
CA LEU A 64 6.31 -1.24 -21.87
C LEU A 64 7.67 -1.02 -22.55
N TRP A 65 8.22 -2.03 -23.23
CA TRP A 65 9.45 -1.88 -24.00
C TRP A 65 9.30 -0.81 -25.09
N GLY A 66 10.21 0.16 -25.13
CA GLY A 66 10.13 1.32 -26.04
C GLY A 66 9.15 2.42 -25.59
N LYS A 67 8.57 2.30 -24.39
CA LYS A 67 7.72 3.34 -23.76
C LYS A 67 8.40 3.89 -22.50
N ASP A 68 9.65 4.33 -22.64
CA ASP A 68 10.54 4.65 -21.51
C ASP A 68 9.98 5.68 -20.52
N LYS A 69 9.34 6.74 -21.03
CA LYS A 69 8.69 7.75 -20.19
C LYS A 69 7.61 7.12 -19.28
N THR A 70 6.67 6.38 -19.87
CA THR A 70 5.59 5.72 -19.11
C THR A 70 6.12 4.66 -18.16
N ARG A 71 7.15 3.91 -18.58
CA ARG A 71 7.82 2.92 -17.72
C ARG A 71 8.50 3.59 -16.51
N SER A 72 9.15 4.73 -16.71
CA SER A 72 9.79 5.50 -15.64
C SER A 72 8.78 6.10 -14.68
N GLU A 73 7.67 6.65 -15.19
CA GLU A 73 6.55 7.15 -14.37
C GLU A 73 5.98 6.01 -13.52
N LEU A 74 5.69 4.85 -14.12
CA LEU A 74 5.21 3.68 -13.37
C LEU A 74 6.21 3.23 -12.31
N LYS A 75 7.50 3.19 -12.63
CA LYS A 75 8.54 2.84 -11.65
C LYS A 75 8.51 3.78 -10.45
N ALA A 76 8.46 5.10 -10.68
CA ALA A 76 8.42 6.09 -9.61
C ALA A 76 7.19 5.90 -8.69
N VAL A 77 6.03 5.62 -9.27
CA VAL A 77 4.80 5.32 -8.51
C VAL A 77 4.95 4.04 -7.69
N LEU A 78 5.48 2.97 -8.28
CA LEU A 78 5.71 1.70 -7.57
C LEU A 78 6.72 1.85 -6.42
N ASP A 79 7.75 2.69 -6.60
CA ASP A 79 8.71 3.02 -5.56
C ASP A 79 8.06 3.81 -4.41
N ALA A 80 7.18 4.76 -4.73
CA ALA A 80 6.40 5.50 -3.73
C ALA A 80 5.44 4.59 -2.94
N ILE A 81 4.75 3.66 -3.62
CA ILE A 81 3.87 2.68 -2.98
C ILE A 81 4.66 1.76 -2.04
N ASP A 82 5.82 1.25 -2.46
CA ASP A 82 6.63 0.36 -1.61
C ASP A 82 7.18 1.09 -0.37
N ALA A 83 7.47 2.39 -0.48
CA ALA A 83 7.86 3.21 0.66
C ALA A 83 6.75 3.30 1.73
N VAL A 84 5.50 3.57 1.32
CA VAL A 84 4.36 3.67 2.26
C VAL A 84 3.81 2.32 2.71
N ARG A 85 4.03 1.24 1.95
CA ARG A 85 3.63 -0.13 2.33
C ARG A 85 4.26 -0.58 3.64
N LYS A 86 5.52 -0.18 3.92
CA LYS A 86 6.17 -0.54 5.19
C LYS A 86 5.42 0.05 6.38
N GLU A 87 4.91 1.26 6.22
CA GLU A 87 4.07 1.91 7.22
C GLU A 87 2.76 1.11 7.35
N ARG A 88 2.08 0.75 6.25
CA ARG A 88 0.83 -0.06 6.24
C ARG A 88 0.86 -1.25 7.21
N ASN A 89 1.96 -2.01 7.27
CA ASN A 89 2.04 -3.20 8.11
C ASN A 89 1.80 -2.89 9.60
N TRP A 90 2.28 -1.74 10.07
CA TRP A 90 1.98 -1.24 11.40
C TRP A 90 0.49 -0.91 11.54
N PHE A 91 -0.06 -0.20 10.56
CA PHE A 91 -1.42 0.33 10.63
C PHE A 91 -2.52 -0.74 10.48
N ILE A 92 -2.34 -1.70 9.58
CA ILE A 92 -3.40 -2.65 9.23
C ILE A 92 -3.30 -3.93 10.07
N HIS A 93 -2.10 -4.29 10.52
CA HIS A 93 -1.87 -5.53 11.27
C HIS A 93 -1.48 -5.32 12.73
N GLY A 94 -1.28 -4.08 13.17
CA GLY A 94 -1.08 -3.79 14.59
C GLY A 94 -2.41 -3.64 15.32
N ASP A 95 -2.48 -4.05 16.59
CA ASP A 95 -3.64 -3.71 17.41
C ASP A 95 -3.54 -2.27 17.88
N TRP A 96 -4.66 -1.59 17.69
CA TRP A 96 -4.88 -0.22 18.07
C TRP A 96 -5.32 -0.17 19.54
N PHE A 97 -4.43 0.24 20.43
CA PHE A 97 -4.81 0.49 21.82
C PHE A 97 -5.56 1.81 21.89
N SER A 98 -6.89 1.68 21.80
CA SER A 98 -7.82 2.79 21.73
C SER A 98 -8.59 3.04 23.03
N GLU A 99 -8.38 2.17 24.02
CA GLU A 99 -9.08 2.18 25.32
C GLU A 99 -8.80 3.46 26.12
N ASN A 100 -7.67 4.15 25.86
CA ASN A 100 -7.29 5.39 26.53
C ASN A 100 -7.38 6.65 25.66
N LEU A 101 -8.00 6.57 24.47
CA LEU A 101 -8.15 7.76 23.61
C LEU A 101 -9.23 8.70 24.17
N THR A 102 -8.80 9.82 24.76
CA THR A 102 -9.67 10.96 25.11
C THR A 102 -9.79 11.95 23.94
N ASP A 103 -10.70 12.91 24.02
CA ASP A 103 -10.86 13.94 22.97
C ASP A 103 -9.66 14.89 22.78
N TYR A 104 -8.73 14.83 23.72
CA TYR A 104 -7.47 15.59 23.70
C TYR A 104 -6.28 14.77 23.21
N SER A 105 -6.50 13.50 22.83
CA SER A 105 -5.42 12.62 22.35
C SER A 105 -4.70 13.22 21.13
N TYR A 106 -3.37 13.23 21.16
CA TYR A 106 -2.53 13.68 20.04
C TYR A 106 -1.88 12.51 19.28
N SER A 107 -1.97 11.31 19.84
CA SER A 107 -1.32 10.10 19.36
C SER A 107 -2.14 8.87 19.68
N VAL A 108 -1.92 7.80 18.92
CA VAL A 108 -2.42 6.46 19.20
C VAL A 108 -1.23 5.50 19.28
N THR A 109 -1.31 4.52 20.18
CA THR A 109 -0.31 3.46 20.31
C THR A 109 -0.76 2.27 19.48
N VAL A 110 0.17 1.76 18.69
CA VAL A 110 -0.01 0.59 17.84
C VAL A 110 0.93 -0.50 18.33
N LEU A 111 0.39 -1.68 18.61
CA LEU A 111 1.19 -2.85 18.99
C LEU A 111 1.31 -3.80 17.83
N ASN A 112 2.53 -4.22 17.52
CA ASN A 112 2.78 -5.32 16.61
C ASN A 112 3.06 -6.59 17.41
N TYR A 113 2.14 -7.55 17.36
CA TYR A 113 2.24 -8.82 18.09
C TYR A 113 3.16 -9.82 17.43
N LYS A 114 3.77 -9.49 16.29
CA LYS A 114 4.58 -10.45 15.55
C LYS A 114 5.83 -10.81 16.36
N PRO A 115 5.96 -12.06 16.85
CA PRO A 115 7.11 -12.45 17.65
C PRO A 115 8.38 -12.39 16.81
N ARG A 116 9.45 -11.87 17.39
CA ARG A 116 10.80 -11.85 16.80
C ARG A 116 11.75 -12.58 17.72
N LEU A 117 12.46 -13.57 17.17
CA LEU A 117 13.59 -14.18 17.87
C LEU A 117 14.81 -13.28 17.69
N GLN A 118 15.32 -12.73 18.78
CA GLN A 118 16.56 -11.96 18.75
C GLN A 118 17.78 -12.88 18.60
N PRO A 119 18.93 -12.35 18.13
CA PRO A 119 20.17 -13.14 17.98
C PRO A 119 20.67 -13.81 19.27
N ASN A 120 20.26 -13.28 20.43
CA ASN A 120 20.54 -13.84 21.75
C ASN A 120 19.61 -15.00 22.15
N GLY A 121 18.70 -15.45 21.27
CA GLY A 121 17.75 -16.53 21.54
C GLY A 121 16.53 -16.13 22.36
N VAL A 122 16.38 -14.85 22.71
CA VAL A 122 15.21 -14.34 23.44
C VAL A 122 14.11 -13.96 22.45
N TRP A 123 12.91 -14.46 22.70
CA TRP A 123 11.73 -14.06 21.94
C TRP A 123 11.23 -12.70 22.44
N GLU A 124 11.21 -11.73 21.54
CA GLU A 124 10.58 -10.44 21.73
C GLU A 124 9.15 -10.51 21.21
N TYR A 125 8.21 -10.39 22.14
CA TYR A 125 6.79 -10.30 21.86
C TYR A 125 6.42 -8.85 22.14
N LEU A 126 5.95 -8.11 21.12
CA LEU A 126 5.44 -6.73 21.19
C LEU A 126 6.46 -5.63 20.88
N GLU A 127 6.38 -5.08 19.67
CA GLU A 127 6.98 -3.79 19.33
C GLU A 127 5.88 -2.71 19.40
N GLN A 128 6.10 -1.66 20.20
CA GLN A 128 5.14 -0.56 20.39
C GLN A 128 5.55 0.64 19.54
N ASN A 129 4.60 1.20 18.79
CA ASN A 129 4.82 2.42 18.02
C ASN A 129 3.79 3.48 18.36
N ARG A 130 4.27 4.66 18.76
CA ARG A 130 3.43 5.83 19.00
C ARG A 130 3.27 6.63 17.70
N VAL A 131 2.07 6.57 17.13
CA VAL A 131 1.73 7.31 15.92
C VAL A 131 1.03 8.62 16.28
N THR A 132 1.63 9.74 15.91
CA THR A 132 1.07 11.07 16.14
C THR A 132 0.08 11.45 15.05
N LYS A 133 -0.79 12.42 15.34
CA LYS A 133 -1.66 13.07 14.34
C LYS A 133 -0.90 13.50 13.09
N LEU A 134 0.28 14.09 13.26
CA LEU A 134 1.08 14.57 12.13
C LEU A 134 1.56 13.39 11.26
N LYS A 135 1.99 12.28 11.89
CA LYS A 135 2.35 11.06 11.16
C LYS A 135 1.16 10.50 10.38
N LEU A 136 -0.04 10.45 10.98
CA LEU A 136 -1.27 10.02 10.29
C LEU A 136 -1.61 10.92 9.10
N LYS A 137 -1.51 12.24 9.26
CA LYS A 137 -1.78 13.20 8.17
C LYS A 137 -0.81 13.02 7.02
N ASN A 138 0.47 12.89 7.34
CA ASN A 138 1.53 12.71 6.35
C ASN A 138 1.37 11.37 5.62
N LEU A 139 1.04 10.30 6.35
CA LEU A 139 0.78 8.99 5.73
C LEU A 139 -0.41 9.06 4.79
N LEU A 140 -1.55 9.61 5.25
CA LEU A 140 -2.74 9.78 4.42
C LEU A 140 -2.42 10.57 3.15
N ALA A 141 -1.71 11.70 3.27
CA ALA A 141 -1.32 12.52 2.12
C ALA A 141 -0.44 11.74 1.13
N LYS A 142 0.58 11.03 1.62
CA LYS A 142 1.46 10.21 0.79
C LYS A 142 0.72 9.07 0.10
N THR A 143 -0.16 8.37 0.81
CA THR A 143 -0.94 7.26 0.25
C THR A 143 -1.95 7.75 -0.79
N SER A 144 -2.62 8.88 -0.54
CA SER A 144 -3.55 9.47 -1.50
C SER A 144 -2.82 9.93 -2.75
N SER A 145 -1.69 10.64 -2.61
CA SER A 145 -0.85 11.03 -3.75
C SER A 145 -0.42 9.81 -4.57
N ALA A 146 0.05 8.75 -3.91
CA ALA A 146 0.46 7.53 -4.61
C ALA A 146 -0.70 6.85 -5.35
N LEU A 147 -1.92 6.89 -4.80
CA LEU A 147 -3.12 6.39 -5.48
C LEU A 147 -3.48 7.24 -6.71
N ASP A 148 -3.41 8.57 -6.60
CA ASP A 148 -3.71 9.49 -7.70
C ASP A 148 -2.69 9.35 -8.84
N ASP A 149 -1.41 9.24 -8.50
CA ASP A 149 -0.35 8.99 -9.47
C ASP A 149 -0.52 7.63 -10.14
N LEU A 150 -0.90 6.59 -9.38
CA LEU A 150 -1.21 5.27 -9.91
C LEU A 150 -2.40 5.30 -10.86
N ASN A 151 -3.49 5.99 -10.52
CA ASN A 151 -4.64 6.16 -11.40
C ASN A 151 -4.25 6.86 -12.70
N THR A 152 -3.43 7.92 -12.60
CA THR A 152 -2.93 8.69 -13.75
C THR A 152 -2.10 7.82 -14.68
N VAL A 153 -1.12 7.09 -14.15
CA VAL A 153 -0.25 6.20 -14.93
C VAL A 153 -1.04 5.02 -15.49
N HIS A 154 -1.95 4.42 -14.72
CA HIS A 154 -2.80 3.32 -15.18
C HIS A 154 -3.65 3.73 -16.38
N ASN A 155 -4.33 4.88 -16.31
CA ASN A 155 -5.13 5.41 -17.41
C ASN A 155 -4.28 5.72 -18.64
N LYS A 156 -3.04 6.18 -18.45
CA LYS A 156 -2.10 6.39 -19.56
C LYS A 156 -1.69 5.07 -20.20
N ILE A 157 -1.39 4.04 -19.40
CA ILE A 157 -1.00 2.70 -19.88
C ILE A 157 -2.15 2.05 -20.65
N ARG A 158 -3.40 2.16 -20.16
CA ARG A 158 -4.58 1.60 -20.84
C ARG A 158 -4.86 2.19 -22.23
N LYS A 159 -4.29 3.36 -22.54
CA LYS A 159 -4.38 3.98 -23.87
C LYS A 159 -3.26 3.54 -24.80
N LEU A 160 -2.31 2.73 -24.32
CA LEU A 160 -1.21 2.21 -25.12
C LEU A 160 -1.61 0.86 -25.71
N LYS A 161 -1.29 0.65 -26.99
CA LYS A 161 -1.26 -0.70 -27.54
C LYS A 161 -0.05 -1.44 -26.94
N LEU A 162 -0.31 -2.39 -26.07
CA LEU A 162 0.73 -3.24 -25.49
C LEU A 162 1.25 -4.23 -26.54
N ARG A 163 2.52 -4.63 -26.40
CA ARG A 163 3.10 -5.74 -27.15
C ARG A 163 2.80 -7.04 -26.46
#